data_AF-A0A7S2K0L7-F1
#
_entry.id   AF-A0A7S2K0L7-F1
#
_cell.length_a   1.000
_cell.length_b   1.000
_cell.length_c   1.000
_cell.angle_alpha   90.00
_cell.angle_beta   90.00
_cell.angle_gamma   90.00
#
_symmetry.space_group_name_H-M   'P 1'
#
loop_
_entity.id
_entity.type
_entity.pdbx_description
1 polymer ?
#
loop_
_entity_poly.entity_id
_entity_poly.type
_entity_poly.pdbx_seq_one_letter_code
_entity_poly.pdbx_strand_id
1 'polypeptide(L)'
;NATGSTILIDPLKHSDLVREVLSGRCEPRVSLELAKVITSEITTIFFAEIVEREKPFSDWGALVLSKQIRVLETFLCSLLVKDSDDADHVDDGTNVISTAPIISSFGKMTQVCAVLQLEKPSDWSAMRYAVGNCCDQNIEIDEIRKVMYQR
;
A
#
# COMPACT_ATOMS: atom_id res chain seq x y z
N ASN A 1 -0.97 -3.30 -24.80
CA ASN A 1 0.21 -2.73 -24.10
C ASN A 1 -0.10 -2.47 -22.64
N ALA A 2 0.03 -3.49 -21.78
CA ALA A 2 -0.32 -3.44 -20.35
C ALA A 2 0.76 -4.04 -19.44
N THR A 3 2.00 -4.16 -19.91
CA THR A 3 3.09 -4.85 -19.20
C THR A 3 3.80 -4.00 -18.13
N GLY A 4 3.44 -2.73 -17.96
CA GLY A 4 4.09 -1.86 -16.96
C GLY A 4 3.53 -1.97 -15.55
N SER A 5 2.37 -2.62 -15.33
CA SER A 5 1.65 -2.54 -14.05
C SER A 5 2.10 -3.55 -12.99
N THR A 6 3.06 -4.45 -13.28
CA THR A 6 3.44 -5.53 -12.35
C THR A 6 4.87 -5.47 -11.81
N ILE A 7 5.68 -4.50 -12.23
CA ILE A 7 7.12 -4.45 -11.90
C ILE A 7 7.38 -4.53 -10.39
N LEU A 8 6.55 -3.89 -9.55
CA LEU A 8 6.70 -3.96 -8.09
C LEU A 8 6.20 -5.26 -7.48
N ILE A 9 5.19 -5.89 -8.08
CA ILE A 9 4.59 -7.11 -7.55
C ILE A 9 5.40 -8.35 -7.95
N ASP A 10 6.01 -8.34 -9.13
CA ASP A 10 6.65 -9.52 -9.68
C ASP A 10 7.72 -10.11 -8.72
N PRO A 11 8.61 -9.34 -8.09
CA PRO A 11 9.52 -9.88 -7.07
C PRO A 11 8.81 -10.55 -5.89
N LEU A 12 7.68 -9.99 -5.44
CA LEU A 12 6.90 -10.54 -4.33
C LEU A 12 6.21 -11.85 -4.72
N LYS A 13 5.69 -11.96 -5.96
CA LYS A 13 5.09 -13.21 -6.46
C LYS A 13 6.06 -14.37 -6.54
N HIS A 14 7.35 -14.08 -6.76
CA HIS A 14 8.40 -15.11 -6.82
C HIS A 14 8.99 -15.45 -5.45
N SER A 15 8.61 -14.74 -4.38
CA SER A 15 9.01 -15.07 -3.03
C SER A 15 8.34 -16.36 -2.55
N ASP A 16 9.14 -17.33 -2.09
CA ASP A 16 8.64 -18.60 -1.56
C ASP A 16 7.67 -18.36 -0.39
N LEU A 17 7.97 -17.39 0.47
CA LEU A 17 7.13 -16.98 1.59
C LEU A 17 5.73 -16.54 1.13
N VAL A 18 5.66 -15.68 0.12
CA VAL A 18 4.39 -15.17 -0.41
C VAL A 18 3.62 -16.27 -1.12
N ARG A 19 4.32 -17.15 -1.84
CA ARG A 19 3.72 -18.31 -2.50
C ARG A 19 3.14 -19.30 -1.50
N GLU A 20 3.80 -19.54 -0.37
CA GLU A 20 3.28 -20.41 0.69
C GLU A 20 2.00 -19.83 1.31
N VAL A 21 1.96 -18.53 1.58
CA VAL A 21 0.75 -17.84 2.05
C VAL A 21 -0.39 -17.96 1.03
N LEU A 22 -0.10 -17.66 -0.24
CA LEU A 22 -1.08 -17.76 -1.33
C LEU A 22 -1.55 -19.19 -1.59
N SER A 23 -0.72 -20.20 -1.31
CA SER A 23 -1.09 -21.60 -1.47
C SER A 23 -2.14 -22.09 -0.45
N GLY A 24 -2.56 -21.23 0.48
CA GLY A 24 -3.58 -21.55 1.49
C GLY A 24 -3.10 -22.50 2.58
N ARG A 25 -1.79 -22.81 2.61
CA ARG A 25 -1.17 -23.74 3.57
C ARG A 25 -0.92 -23.11 4.95
N CYS A 26 -1.00 -21.78 5.06
CA CYS A 26 -0.85 -21.06 6.31
C CYS A 26 -2.20 -20.89 7.03
N GLU A 27 -2.18 -20.99 8.36
CA GLU A 27 -3.34 -20.64 9.19
C GLU A 27 -3.74 -19.17 8.94
N PRO A 28 -5.05 -18.84 8.85
CA PRO A 28 -5.55 -17.49 8.64
C PRO A 28 -4.87 -16.40 9.49
N ARG A 29 -4.68 -16.66 10.79
CA ARG A 29 -4.04 -15.71 11.72
C ARG A 29 -2.56 -15.48 11.38
N VAL A 30 -1.86 -16.54 10.99
CA VAL A 30 -0.45 -16.47 10.57
C VAL A 30 -0.34 -15.68 9.26
N SER A 31 -1.23 -15.94 8.29
CA SER A 31 -1.29 -15.17 7.04
C SER A 31 -1.55 -13.68 7.28
N LEU A 32 -2.44 -13.33 8.22
CA LEU A 32 -2.70 -11.94 8.60
C LEU A 32 -1.47 -11.26 9.20
N GLU A 33 -0.83 -11.87 10.20
CA GLU A 33 0.35 -11.27 10.83
C GLU A 33 1.51 -11.16 9.84
N LEU A 34 1.68 -12.14 8.98
CA LEU A 34 2.70 -12.10 7.94
C LEU A 34 2.43 -11.01 6.90
N ALA A 35 1.18 -10.87 6.46
CA ALA A 35 0.79 -9.79 5.56
C ALA A 35 1.02 -8.42 6.20
N LYS A 36 0.66 -8.24 7.48
CA LYS A 36 0.93 -6.99 8.23
C LYS A 36 2.42 -6.65 8.28
N VAL A 37 3.27 -7.63 8.60
CA VAL A 37 4.73 -7.43 8.64
C VAL A 37 5.26 -7.06 7.27
N ILE A 38 4.90 -7.83 6.23
CA ILE A 38 5.34 -7.55 4.85
C ILE A 38 4.90 -6.16 4.41
N THR A 39 3.63 -5.81 4.65
CA THR A 39 3.10 -4.48 4.33
C THR A 39 3.86 -3.39 5.06
N SER A 40 4.08 -3.53 6.37
CA SER A 40 4.79 -2.53 7.19
C SER A 40 6.22 -2.30 6.73
N GLU A 41 6.95 -3.37 6.40
CA GLU A 41 8.34 -3.25 5.91
C GLU A 41 8.37 -2.58 4.53
N ILE A 42 7.49 -3.00 3.63
CA ILE A 42 7.38 -2.40 2.30
C ILE A 42 7.05 -0.91 2.40
N THR A 43 6.01 -0.53 3.15
CA THR A 43 5.60 0.88 3.22
C THR A 43 6.68 1.75 3.87
N THR A 44 7.40 1.22 4.87
CA THR A 44 8.57 1.86 5.47
C THR A 44 9.68 2.12 4.44
N ILE A 45 10.08 1.09 3.69
CA ILE A 45 11.15 1.20 2.67
C ILE A 45 10.77 2.20 1.58
N PHE A 46 9.55 2.11 1.05
CA PHE A 46 9.10 3.05 0.02
C PHE A 46 9.01 4.47 0.56
N PHE A 47 8.58 4.64 1.80
CA PHE A 47 8.44 5.97 2.41
C PHE A 47 9.81 6.62 2.57
N ALA A 48 10.78 5.91 3.13
CA ALA A 48 12.16 6.37 3.24
C ALA A 48 12.74 6.69 1.86
N GLU A 49 12.56 5.80 0.88
CA GLU A 49 13.10 6.01 -0.47
C GLU A 49 12.52 7.25 -1.16
N ILE A 50 11.23 7.53 -0.98
CA ILE A 50 10.60 8.72 -1.55
C ILE A 50 11.07 9.96 -0.78
N VAL A 51 10.95 9.98 0.54
CA VAL A 51 11.13 11.20 1.35
C VAL A 51 12.61 11.56 1.53
N GLU A 52 13.51 10.58 1.63
CA GLU A 52 14.92 10.82 1.94
C GLU A 52 15.83 10.97 0.73
N ARG A 53 15.50 10.38 -0.43
CA ARG A 53 16.40 10.43 -1.60
C ARG A 53 16.30 11.69 -2.45
N GLU A 54 15.42 12.63 -2.10
CA GLU A 54 15.25 13.92 -2.79
C GLU A 54 15.18 13.82 -4.31
N LYS A 55 14.64 12.72 -4.84
CA LYS A 55 14.58 12.48 -6.28
C LYS A 55 13.36 13.21 -6.87
N PRO A 56 13.52 14.02 -7.92
CA PRO A 56 12.40 14.72 -8.51
C PRO A 56 11.44 13.76 -9.22
N PHE A 57 10.14 14.02 -9.07
CA PHE A 57 9.03 13.33 -9.72
C PHE A 57 8.40 14.24 -10.76
N SER A 58 8.33 13.77 -12.01
CA SER A 58 7.44 14.40 -12.98
C SER A 58 5.98 14.09 -12.64
N ASP A 59 5.03 14.86 -13.18
CA ASP A 59 3.58 14.58 -13.01
C ASP A 59 3.23 13.15 -13.42
N TRP A 60 3.78 12.66 -14.52
CA TRP A 60 3.62 11.28 -14.97
C TRP A 60 4.29 10.28 -14.02
N GLY A 61 5.45 10.63 -13.46
CA GLY A 61 6.15 9.80 -12.47
C GLY A 61 5.34 9.64 -11.18
N ALA A 62 4.78 10.73 -10.67
CA ALA A 62 3.90 10.72 -9.51
C ALA A 62 2.62 9.91 -9.76
N LEU A 63 2.02 10.04 -10.94
CA LEU A 63 0.84 9.25 -11.34
C LEU A 63 1.16 7.75 -11.45
N VAL A 64 2.31 7.39 -12.04
CA VAL A 64 2.75 6.00 -12.13
C VAL A 64 3.00 5.44 -10.73
N LEU A 65 3.70 6.17 -9.86
CA LEU A 65 3.94 5.76 -8.48
C LEU A 65 2.62 5.48 -7.75
N SER A 66 1.68 6.42 -7.80
CA SER A 66 0.34 6.27 -7.21
C SER A 66 -0.37 5.01 -7.68
N LYS A 67 -0.31 4.71 -8.99
CA LYS A 67 -0.88 3.49 -9.55
C LYS A 67 -0.18 2.24 -9.01
N GLN A 68 1.15 2.24 -8.95
CA GLN A 68 1.93 1.09 -8.48
C GLN A 68 1.68 0.81 -6.98
N ILE A 69 1.56 1.84 -6.15
CA ILE A 69 1.20 1.71 -4.73
C ILE A 69 -0.19 1.07 -4.56
N ARG A 70 -1.20 1.52 -5.31
CA ARG A 70 -2.55 0.92 -5.26
C ARG A 70 -2.57 -0.54 -5.70
N VAL A 71 -1.80 -0.85 -6.74
CA VAL A 71 -1.65 -2.21 -7.26
C VAL A 71 -0.99 -3.11 -6.20
N LEU A 72 0.03 -2.61 -5.50
CA LEU A 72 0.69 -3.31 -4.40
C LEU A 72 -0.23 -3.50 -3.18
N GLU A 73 -0.98 -2.48 -2.78
CA GLU A 73 -1.99 -2.57 -1.72
C GLU A 73 -3.03 -3.65 -2.04
N THR A 74 -3.57 -3.64 -3.27
CA THR A 74 -4.54 -4.64 -3.73
C THR A 74 -3.95 -6.06 -3.68
N PHE A 75 -2.70 -6.22 -4.11
CA PHE A 75 -2.01 -7.50 -4.04
C PHE A 75 -1.83 -7.99 -2.60
N LEU A 76 -1.40 -7.13 -1.69
CA LEU A 76 -1.21 -7.52 -0.29
C LEU A 76 -2.56 -7.83 0.39
N CYS A 77 -3.63 -7.09 0.07
CA CYS A 77 -4.98 -7.43 0.51
C CYS A 77 -5.44 -8.79 -0.03
N SER A 78 -5.07 -9.15 -1.26
CA SER A 78 -5.43 -10.46 -1.84
C SER A 78 -4.80 -11.64 -1.11
N LEU A 79 -3.71 -11.44 -0.35
CA LEU A 79 -3.13 -12.50 0.50
C LEU A 79 -4.09 -12.98 1.60
N LEU A 80 -5.09 -12.17 1.95
CA LEU A 80 -6.05 -12.46 3.01
C LEU A 80 -7.41 -12.95 2.49
N VAL A 81 -7.64 -12.79 1.19
CA VAL A 81 -8.87 -13.25 0.54
C VAL A 81 -8.60 -14.64 -0.03
N LYS A 82 -9.17 -15.68 0.59
CA LYS A 82 -9.15 -17.02 0.01
C LYS A 82 -10.10 -17.04 -1.19
N ASP A 83 -9.59 -17.40 -2.37
CA ASP A 83 -10.44 -17.80 -3.49
C ASP A 83 -11.15 -19.10 -3.08
N SER A 84 -12.42 -18.98 -2.69
CA SER A 84 -13.29 -20.11 -2.39
C SER A 84 -13.76 -20.75 -3.70
N ASP A 85 -12.88 -21.53 -4.33
CA ASP A 85 -13.21 -22.30 -5.54
C ASP A 85 -13.67 -23.74 -5.22
N ASP A 86 -13.71 -24.13 -3.95
CA ASP A 86 -14.38 -25.36 -3.50
C ASP A 86 -15.80 -25.05 -3.04
N ALA A 87 -16.75 -25.36 -3.93
CA ALA A 87 -18.17 -25.44 -3.63
C ALA A 87 -18.47 -26.53 -2.57
N ASP A 88 -19.59 -26.38 -1.87
CA ASP A 88 -20.31 -27.38 -1.07
C ASP A 88 -20.10 -27.52 0.46
N HIS A 89 -19.52 -26.54 1.14
CA HIS A 89 -19.73 -26.44 2.60
C HIS A 89 -20.31 -25.09 3.02
N VAL A 90 -21.60 -25.12 3.35
CA VAL A 90 -22.28 -24.12 4.18
C VAL A 90 -21.62 -24.18 5.56
N ASP A 91 -20.58 -23.38 5.75
CA ASP A 91 -20.08 -23.03 7.07
C ASP A 91 -20.25 -21.54 7.33
N ASP A 92 -20.70 -21.28 8.53
CA ASP A 92 -21.35 -20.10 9.06
C ASP A 92 -20.32 -18.96 9.25
N GLY A 93 -20.26 -18.01 8.33
CA GLY A 93 -19.80 -16.63 8.58
C GLY A 93 -18.39 -16.36 9.14
N THR A 94 -17.43 -17.31 9.17
CA THR A 94 -16.30 -17.24 10.13
C THR A 94 -14.87 -17.02 9.63
N ASN A 95 -14.58 -16.76 8.35
CA ASN A 95 -13.16 -16.53 7.95
C ASN A 95 -12.92 -15.37 6.97
N VAL A 96 -13.71 -14.29 7.02
CA VAL A 96 -13.32 -13.03 6.36
C VAL A 96 -12.29 -12.33 7.26
N ILE A 97 -11.02 -12.48 6.91
CA ILE A 97 -9.93 -11.76 7.59
C ILE A 97 -9.98 -10.30 7.16
N SER A 98 -10.05 -9.38 8.12
CA SER A 98 -10.09 -7.95 7.84
C SER A 98 -8.79 -7.48 7.15
N THR A 99 -8.93 -6.82 6.01
CA THR A 99 -7.84 -6.14 5.29
C THR A 99 -7.55 -4.74 5.81
N ALA A 100 -8.34 -4.24 6.76
CA ALA A 100 -8.18 -2.90 7.33
C ALA A 100 -6.76 -2.59 7.85
N PRO A 101 -6.03 -3.53 8.50
CA PRO A 101 -4.66 -3.30 8.93
C PRO A 101 -3.65 -3.09 7.78
N ILE A 102 -3.91 -3.70 6.61
CA ILE A 102 -3.07 -3.52 5.41
C ILE A 102 -3.36 -2.13 4.84
N ILE A 103 -4.64 -1.81 4.66
CA ILE A 103 -5.08 -0.52 4.09
C ILE A 103 -4.58 0.64 4.95
N SER A 104 -4.68 0.54 6.28
CA SER A 104 -4.19 1.58 7.18
C SER A 104 -2.68 1.79 6.98
N SER A 105 -1.89 0.72 6.89
CA SER A 105 -0.44 0.80 6.67
C SER A 105 -0.04 1.56 5.38
N PHE A 106 -0.93 1.64 4.38
CA PHE A 106 -0.75 2.46 3.17
C PHE A 106 -1.23 3.90 3.29
N GLY A 107 -1.86 4.29 4.40
CA GLY A 107 -2.42 5.62 4.63
C GLY A 107 -1.40 6.74 4.42
N LYS A 108 -0.21 6.62 5.05
CA LYS A 108 0.87 7.61 4.90
C LYS A 108 1.36 7.69 3.45
N MET A 109 1.49 6.55 2.77
CA MET A 109 1.93 6.48 1.38
C MET A 109 0.92 7.11 0.41
N THR A 110 -0.37 6.90 0.68
CA THR A 110 -1.47 7.51 -0.07
C THR A 110 -1.43 9.04 0.05
N GLN A 111 -1.13 9.55 1.25
CA GLN A 111 -0.95 10.98 1.49
C GLN A 111 0.26 11.53 0.72
N VAL A 112 1.41 10.84 0.74
CA VAL A 112 2.60 11.21 -0.06
C VAL A 112 2.25 11.31 -1.55
N CYS A 113 1.56 10.30 -2.08
CA CYS A 113 1.16 10.27 -3.48
C CYS A 113 0.21 11.43 -3.81
N ALA A 114 -0.71 11.77 -2.91
CA ALA A 114 -1.60 12.92 -3.07
C ALA A 114 -0.81 14.23 -3.13
N VAL A 115 0.19 14.42 -2.25
CA VAL A 115 1.07 15.61 -2.26
C VAL A 115 1.84 15.73 -3.57
N LEU A 116 2.43 14.65 -4.07
CA LEU A 116 3.17 14.65 -5.35
C LEU A 116 2.30 15.00 -6.56
N GLN A 117 1.00 14.76 -6.48
CA GLN A 117 0.03 15.00 -7.56
C GLN A 117 -0.75 16.32 -7.40
N LEU A 118 -0.49 17.11 -6.36
CA LEU A 118 -1.14 18.41 -6.19
C LEU A 118 -0.80 19.33 -7.34
N GLU A 119 -1.76 19.94 -8.03
CA GLU A 119 -1.45 20.91 -9.09
C GLU A 119 -0.74 22.14 -8.51
N LYS A 120 -1.20 22.63 -7.35
CA LYS A 120 -0.64 23.79 -6.66
C LYS A 120 -0.21 23.43 -5.23
N PRO A 121 0.97 23.91 -4.78
CA PRO A 121 1.41 23.74 -3.39
C PRO A 121 0.41 24.21 -2.33
N SER A 122 -0.38 25.24 -2.63
CA SER A 122 -1.41 25.79 -1.72
C SER A 122 -2.52 24.80 -1.36
N ASP A 123 -2.79 23.84 -2.25
CA ASP A 123 -3.94 22.93 -2.13
C ASP A 123 -3.75 21.90 -1.02
N TRP A 124 -2.50 21.70 -0.56
CA TRP A 124 -2.18 20.88 0.59
C TRP A 124 -2.92 21.33 1.86
N SER A 125 -3.09 22.65 2.04
CA SER A 125 -3.74 23.20 3.23
C SER A 125 -5.19 22.71 3.38
N ALA A 126 -5.89 22.46 2.26
CA ALA A 126 -7.23 21.89 2.25
C ALA A 126 -7.22 20.38 2.57
N MET A 127 -6.21 19.62 2.09
CA MET A 127 -6.07 18.19 2.38
C MET A 127 -5.71 17.92 3.84
N ARG A 128 -4.92 18.78 4.49
CA ARG A 128 -4.54 18.65 5.90
C ARG A 128 -5.75 18.48 6.83
N TYR A 129 -6.86 19.16 6.54
CA TYR A 129 -8.10 19.05 7.34
C TYR A 129 -8.89 17.77 7.05
N ALA A 130 -8.78 17.20 5.85
CA ALA A 130 -9.43 15.94 5.49
C ALA A 130 -8.66 14.70 6.01
N VAL A 131 -7.33 14.81 6.12
CA VAL A 131 -6.43 13.74 6.53
C VAL A 131 -6.34 13.58 8.06
N GLY A 132 -6.70 14.61 8.83
CA GLY A 132 -6.55 14.67 10.29
C GLY A 132 -7.39 13.70 11.14
N ASN A 133 -8.17 12.80 10.55
CA ASN A 133 -9.05 11.87 11.28
C ASN A 133 -8.44 10.47 11.59
N CYS A 134 -7.20 10.19 11.16
CA CYS A 134 -6.54 8.89 11.36
C CYS A 134 -5.30 9.06 12.26
N CYS A 135 -5.36 8.61 13.51
CA CYS A 135 -4.55 9.19 14.59
C CYS A 135 -3.05 8.86 14.63
N ASP A 136 -2.49 7.93 13.84
CA ASP A 136 -1.05 7.57 13.96
C ASP A 136 -0.30 7.38 12.62
N GLN A 137 -0.96 7.64 11.49
CA GLN A 137 -0.39 7.37 10.14
C GLN A 137 -0.39 8.59 9.23
N ASN A 138 -0.45 9.78 9.83
CA ASN A 138 -0.39 11.02 9.08
C ASN A 138 1.05 11.39 8.75
N ILE A 139 1.24 11.92 7.55
CA ILE A 139 2.52 12.49 7.13
C ILE A 139 2.80 13.77 7.93
N GLU A 140 4.03 13.92 8.40
CA GLU A 140 4.45 15.09 9.17
C GLU A 140 4.70 16.30 8.26
N ILE A 141 4.60 17.51 8.82
CA ILE A 141 4.76 18.78 8.08
C ILE A 141 6.11 18.85 7.36
N ASP A 142 7.18 18.39 8.01
CA ASP A 142 8.52 18.43 7.42
C ASP A 142 8.68 17.40 6.30
N GLU A 143 8.05 16.24 6.41
CA GLU A 143 8.00 15.24 5.35
C GLU A 143 7.20 15.74 4.14
N ILE A 144 6.07 16.43 4.38
CA ILE A 144 5.29 17.07 3.31
C ILE A 144 6.15 18.07 2.55
N ARG A 145 6.88 18.94 3.27
CA ARG A 145 7.76 19.92 2.63
C ARG A 145 8.78 19.23 1.74
N LYS A 146 9.44 18.17 2.23
CA LYS A 146 10.40 17.38 1.45
C LYS A 146 9.75 16.82 0.18
N VAL A 147 8.57 16.22 0.29
CA VAL A 147 7.83 15.67 -0.86
C VAL A 147 7.43 16.78 -1.85
N MET A 148 7.06 17.97 -1.39
CA MET A 148 6.75 19.11 -2.25
C MET A 148 7.97 19.65 -3.00
N TYR A 149 9.16 19.62 -2.36
CA TYR A 149 10.42 20.01 -3.02
C TYR A 149 10.89 19.02 -4.08
N GLN A 150 10.36 17.79 -4.06
CA GLN A 150 10.66 16.75 -5.03
C GLN A 150 9.74 16.80 -6.26
N ARG A 151 8.87 17.78 -6.38
CA ARG A 151 8.02 17.95 -7.55
C ARG A 151 8.69 18.83 -8.61
#